data_AF-S8BA92-F1
#
_entry.id   AF-S8BA92-F1
#
_cell.length_a   1.000
_cell.length_b   1.000
_cell.length_c   1.000
_cell.angle_alpha   90.00
_cell.angle_beta   90.00
_cell.angle_gamma   90.00
#
_symmetry.space_group_name_H-M   'P 1'
#
loop_
_entity.id
_entity.type
_entity.pdbx_description
1 polymer ?
#
loop_
_entity_poly.entity_id
_entity_poly.type
_entity_poly.pdbx_seq_one_letter_code
_entity_poly.pdbx_strand_id
1 'polypeptide(L)'
;MTWMTAPSGYPNPNEYAEGDVVLDKTGAVTGRLKMGRVSDFYRKITVEIDSVTGSEKPLDNGINGIGHEDWSTVFGRVGFDVKVVPSDSNIDEPSGDSWSRVEAHQKMLEKRDSNDVDAEWRYYMLATKLNDDNAFGVMFDNSATDSDNVPRQGLQVSSHVVTSSSPGWGAFKNMRYGTVKGAYLRTALHELGHAFGLLHNDDGFDGEAPVLDNSFMNQTGNAVGRSTAASPFPDNIKWNHADRNLYQLRHWPDVFVRPGGVDFGLASNQNPPISPVDTDKEFEVPDLELTVEPLEGHAEVPLGAPVRINLTLTNKAEIPVTVPADISLKSDYTTGTVTDPTGKTRGFQSLFYFDRAEEPKVLEAGQSTSTSLTLLRGGQGALFPVSGVHKVNIKLSWCTGDGLPLSIVIGSVTVMVTPPLDKSHAAAAHKLLTTPDAHLVLVLGGDYLQDGVEAIKQAIKDKTLRPHFAGTEAKRLLKKAFDRRPDIEGASTLLSDGDAVLSNEEKEKLKKLGATV
;
A
#
# COMPACT_ATOMS: atom_id res chain seq x y z
N MET A 1 -8.85 -8.19 -31.82
CA MET A 1 -10.30 -7.94 -31.71
C MET A 1 -10.69 -6.80 -32.66
N THR A 2 -11.93 -6.77 -33.14
CA THR A 2 -12.45 -5.72 -34.04
C THR A 2 -13.76 -5.18 -33.48
N TRP A 3 -13.95 -3.86 -33.52
CA TRP A 3 -15.20 -3.23 -33.07
C TRP A 3 -16.33 -3.48 -34.09
N MET A 4 -17.51 -3.81 -33.60
CA MET A 4 -18.70 -4.17 -34.37
C MET A 4 -19.98 -3.79 -33.62
N THR A 5 -21.12 -3.96 -34.30
CA THR A 5 -22.44 -3.72 -33.70
C THR A 5 -22.70 -4.70 -32.56
N ALA A 6 -23.16 -4.16 -31.43
CA ALA A 6 -23.40 -4.90 -30.22
C ALA A 6 -24.70 -5.72 -30.31
N PRO A 7 -24.75 -6.89 -29.66
CA PRO A 7 -26.01 -7.58 -29.39
C PRO A 7 -26.99 -6.71 -28.57
N SER A 8 -28.27 -7.09 -28.57
CA SER A 8 -29.27 -6.44 -27.73
C SER A 8 -28.87 -6.50 -26.24
N GLY A 9 -29.03 -5.39 -25.52
CA GLY A 9 -28.72 -5.27 -24.09
C GLY A 9 -27.39 -4.59 -23.74
N TYR A 10 -26.54 -4.27 -24.74
CA TYR A 10 -25.33 -3.48 -24.51
C TYR A 10 -25.63 -1.98 -24.47
N PRO A 11 -25.00 -1.19 -23.57
CA PRO A 11 -25.24 0.25 -23.47
C PRO A 11 -24.90 1.02 -24.74
N ASN A 12 -23.80 0.67 -25.42
CA ASN A 12 -23.43 1.26 -26.70
C ASN A 12 -23.60 0.25 -27.85
N PRO A 13 -24.57 0.45 -28.76
CA PRO A 13 -24.86 -0.50 -29.83
C PRO A 13 -23.79 -0.56 -30.93
N ASN A 14 -22.84 0.38 -30.98
CA ASN A 14 -21.84 0.45 -32.05
C ASN A 14 -20.40 0.12 -31.60
N GLU A 15 -20.21 -0.08 -30.29
CA GLU A 15 -18.87 -0.24 -29.70
C GLU A 15 -18.82 -1.52 -28.87
N TYR A 16 -18.95 -2.64 -29.58
CA TYR A 16 -18.76 -3.98 -29.05
C TYR A 16 -17.60 -4.67 -29.76
N ALA A 17 -16.78 -5.40 -29.03
CA ALA A 17 -15.72 -6.22 -29.59
C ALA A 17 -15.82 -7.63 -29.03
N GLU A 18 -15.60 -8.60 -29.90
CA GLU A 18 -15.38 -9.98 -29.49
C GLU A 18 -14.20 -10.60 -30.22
N GLY A 19 -13.61 -11.62 -29.61
CA GLY A 19 -12.51 -12.34 -30.21
C GLY A 19 -12.07 -13.49 -29.34
N ASP A 20 -11.24 -14.35 -29.93
CA ASP A 20 -10.67 -15.48 -29.23
C ASP A 20 -9.54 -14.99 -28.30
N VAL A 21 -9.56 -15.48 -27.07
CA VAL A 21 -8.43 -15.40 -26.15
C VAL A 21 -7.52 -16.56 -26.50
N VAL A 22 -6.28 -16.26 -26.87
CA VAL A 22 -5.28 -17.24 -27.28
C VAL A 22 -4.16 -17.29 -26.24
N LEU A 23 -3.61 -18.48 -26.02
CA LEU A 23 -2.34 -18.60 -25.32
C LEU A 23 -1.23 -18.15 -26.25
N ASP A 24 -0.51 -17.10 -25.89
CA ASP A 24 0.56 -16.52 -26.71
C ASP A 24 1.58 -17.56 -27.19
N LYS A 25 1.94 -18.53 -26.33
CA LYS A 25 2.95 -19.56 -26.62
C LYS A 25 2.51 -20.62 -27.65
N THR A 26 1.22 -20.93 -27.72
CA THR A 26 0.72 -22.05 -28.55
C THR A 26 -0.23 -21.59 -29.65
N GLY A 27 -0.71 -20.35 -29.58
CA GLY A 27 -1.85 -19.87 -30.37
C GLY A 27 -3.16 -20.60 -30.06
N ALA A 28 -3.18 -21.49 -29.05
CA ALA A 28 -4.37 -22.25 -28.71
C ALA A 28 -5.43 -21.33 -28.11
N VAL A 29 -6.64 -21.38 -28.67
CA VAL A 29 -7.79 -20.64 -28.16
C VAL A 29 -8.22 -21.26 -26.83
N THR A 30 -8.19 -20.46 -25.76
CA THR A 30 -8.62 -20.86 -24.41
C THR A 30 -9.97 -20.31 -24.02
N GLY A 31 -10.45 -19.30 -24.74
CA GLY A 31 -11.74 -18.71 -24.48
C GLY A 31 -12.15 -17.72 -25.56
N ARG A 32 -13.31 -17.10 -25.35
CA ARG A 32 -13.79 -15.99 -26.17
C ARG A 32 -14.08 -14.81 -25.27
N LEU A 33 -13.41 -13.70 -25.51
CA LEU A 33 -13.66 -12.44 -24.82
C LEU A 33 -14.75 -11.67 -25.56
N LYS A 34 -15.65 -11.07 -24.80
CA LYS A 34 -16.67 -10.14 -25.27
C LYS A 34 -16.59 -8.89 -24.41
N MET A 35 -16.57 -7.73 -25.02
CA MET A 35 -16.54 -6.46 -24.31
C MET A 35 -17.36 -5.42 -25.05
N GLY A 36 -18.09 -4.60 -24.31
CA GLY A 36 -18.81 -3.46 -24.85
C GLY A 36 -18.38 -2.19 -24.13
N ARG A 37 -18.31 -1.09 -24.87
CA ARG A 37 -18.04 0.21 -24.29
C ARG A 37 -19.26 0.67 -23.49
N VAL A 38 -19.02 1.08 -22.24
CA VAL A 38 -20.05 1.58 -21.33
C VAL A 38 -19.99 3.09 -21.13
N SER A 39 -18.84 3.71 -21.40
CA SER A 39 -18.60 5.15 -21.22
C SER A 39 -17.45 5.63 -22.10
N ASP A 40 -17.45 6.93 -22.41
CA ASP A 40 -16.29 7.61 -23.01
C ASP A 40 -15.18 7.91 -21.99
N PHE A 41 -15.51 7.84 -20.70
CA PHE A 41 -14.61 8.13 -19.59
C PHE A 41 -14.10 6.85 -18.92
N TYR A 42 -12.87 6.89 -18.42
CA TYR A 42 -12.27 5.79 -17.65
C TYR A 42 -12.99 5.59 -16.31
N ARG A 43 -13.38 6.68 -15.66
CA ARG A 43 -13.96 6.67 -14.31
C ARG A 43 -14.99 7.77 -14.16
N LYS A 44 -15.82 7.65 -13.12
CA LYS A 44 -16.78 8.65 -12.70
C LYS A 44 -16.56 9.00 -11.23
N ILE A 45 -16.54 10.29 -10.92
CA ILE A 45 -16.37 10.79 -9.56
C ILE A 45 -17.36 11.90 -9.25
N THR A 46 -17.66 12.08 -7.97
CA THR A 46 -18.40 13.24 -7.45
C THR A 46 -17.51 13.98 -6.47
N VAL A 47 -17.39 15.29 -6.63
CA VAL A 47 -16.68 16.17 -5.69
C VAL A 47 -17.73 17.06 -5.02
N GLU A 48 -18.00 16.77 -3.76
CA GLU A 48 -18.89 17.57 -2.92
C GLU A 48 -18.09 18.65 -2.22
N ILE A 49 -18.51 19.91 -2.37
CA ILE A 49 -17.78 21.07 -1.86
C ILE A 49 -18.66 21.86 -0.90
N ASP A 50 -18.33 21.72 0.38
CA ASP A 50 -18.82 22.56 1.45
C ASP A 50 -17.88 23.75 1.68
N SER A 51 -18.42 24.87 2.17
CA SER A 51 -17.61 26.01 2.58
C SER A 51 -18.06 26.60 3.90
N VAL A 52 -17.08 27.02 4.69
CA VAL A 52 -17.28 27.87 5.87
C VAL A 52 -17.72 29.26 5.42
N THR A 53 -18.61 29.90 6.18
CA THR A 53 -19.11 31.24 5.83
C THR A 53 -17.97 32.22 5.57
N GLY A 54 -18.02 32.86 4.40
CA GLY A 54 -17.01 33.83 3.94
C GLY A 54 -15.79 33.23 3.25
N SER A 55 -15.69 31.90 3.12
CA SER A 55 -14.67 31.22 2.31
C SER A 55 -15.19 30.93 0.90
N GLU A 56 -14.35 31.11 -0.12
CA GLU A 56 -14.70 30.77 -1.50
C GLU A 56 -14.70 29.25 -1.73
N LYS A 57 -15.56 28.80 -2.65
CA LYS A 57 -15.46 27.45 -3.24
C LYS A 57 -14.51 27.49 -4.45
N PRO A 58 -13.56 26.56 -4.56
CA PRO A 58 -12.61 26.50 -5.69
C PRO A 58 -13.30 25.93 -6.95
N LEU A 59 -14.15 26.70 -7.62
CA LEU A 59 -14.97 26.20 -8.74
C LEU A 59 -14.30 26.39 -10.11
N ASP A 60 -13.55 27.46 -10.29
CA ASP A 60 -12.92 27.85 -11.56
C ASP A 60 -11.62 28.62 -11.33
N ASN A 61 -10.84 28.80 -12.38
CA ASN A 61 -9.60 29.59 -12.34
C ASN A 61 -9.82 31.11 -12.46
N GLY A 62 -11.06 31.59 -12.53
CA GLY A 62 -11.41 33.01 -12.65
C GLY A 62 -11.27 33.62 -14.05
N ILE A 63 -10.93 32.84 -15.06
CA ILE A 63 -10.80 33.30 -16.45
C ILE A 63 -12.11 33.04 -17.20
N ASN A 64 -12.55 34.02 -17.98
CA ASN A 64 -13.66 33.86 -18.93
C ASN A 64 -13.10 33.68 -20.35
N GLY A 65 -13.57 32.65 -21.08
CA GLY A 65 -13.17 32.42 -22.47
C GLY A 65 -11.91 31.56 -22.62
N ILE A 66 -10.97 31.99 -23.47
CA ILE A 66 -9.75 31.21 -23.76
C ILE A 66 -8.90 31.10 -22.48
N GLY A 67 -8.51 29.87 -22.14
CA GLY A 67 -7.77 29.58 -20.91
C GLY A 67 -8.65 29.42 -19.67
N HIS A 68 -9.98 29.41 -19.82
CA HIS A 68 -10.88 28.99 -18.75
C HIS A 68 -10.58 27.54 -18.32
N GLU A 69 -10.46 27.32 -17.03
CA GLU A 69 -10.28 26.01 -16.43
C GLU A 69 -11.22 25.85 -15.23
N ASP A 70 -11.93 24.73 -15.23
CA ASP A 70 -12.79 24.27 -14.15
C ASP A 70 -12.58 22.75 -13.94
N TRP A 71 -13.38 22.16 -13.06
CA TRP A 71 -13.33 20.72 -12.81
C TRP A 71 -13.61 19.90 -14.07
N SER A 72 -14.59 20.28 -14.88
CA SER A 72 -14.99 19.54 -16.08
C SER A 72 -13.94 19.60 -17.18
N THR A 73 -13.29 20.76 -17.41
CA THR A 73 -12.20 20.87 -18.39
C THR A 73 -11.00 20.05 -17.95
N VAL A 74 -10.64 20.10 -16.67
CA VAL A 74 -9.50 19.35 -16.10
C VAL A 74 -9.75 17.85 -16.16
N PHE A 75 -10.87 17.37 -15.61
CA PHE A 75 -11.16 15.94 -15.58
C PHE A 75 -11.55 15.38 -16.94
N GLY A 76 -12.08 16.20 -17.85
CA GLY A 76 -12.22 15.84 -19.26
C GLY A 76 -10.87 15.47 -19.89
N ARG A 77 -9.78 16.19 -19.55
CA ARG A 77 -8.42 15.83 -19.99
C ARG A 77 -7.86 14.61 -19.28
N VAL A 78 -8.17 14.41 -18.00
CA VAL A 78 -7.82 13.17 -17.28
C VAL A 78 -8.57 11.96 -17.87
N GLY A 79 -9.75 12.19 -18.44
CA GLY A 79 -10.66 11.17 -18.95
C GLY A 79 -11.62 10.65 -17.88
N PHE A 80 -11.96 11.47 -16.88
CA PHE A 80 -12.96 11.16 -15.86
C PHE A 80 -14.24 11.98 -16.08
N ASP A 81 -15.40 11.37 -15.86
CA ASP A 81 -16.68 12.06 -15.72
C ASP A 81 -16.76 12.63 -14.30
N VAL A 82 -16.66 13.95 -14.15
CA VAL A 82 -16.71 14.62 -12.85
C VAL A 82 -18.05 15.32 -12.66
N LYS A 83 -18.68 15.08 -11.51
CA LYS A 83 -19.81 15.85 -11.02
C LYS A 83 -19.35 16.70 -9.83
N VAL A 84 -19.38 18.02 -9.98
CA VAL A 84 -19.15 18.93 -8.85
C VAL A 84 -20.48 19.26 -8.20
N VAL A 85 -20.55 19.14 -6.88
CA VAL A 85 -21.71 19.48 -6.06
C VAL A 85 -21.31 20.59 -5.10
N PRO A 86 -21.53 21.87 -5.45
CA PRO A 86 -21.39 22.97 -4.50
C PRO A 86 -22.52 22.86 -3.47
N SER A 87 -22.24 22.21 -2.34
CA SER A 87 -23.22 21.84 -1.31
C SER A 87 -23.40 22.99 -0.31
N ASP A 88 -23.20 22.79 0.99
CA ASP A 88 -23.42 23.78 2.03
C ASP A 88 -22.41 24.94 1.90
N SER A 89 -22.83 26.17 2.20
CA SER A 89 -21.94 27.35 2.20
C SER A 89 -21.91 28.06 3.54
N ASN A 90 -22.60 27.50 4.53
CA ASN A 90 -22.71 28.01 5.88
C ASN A 90 -22.28 26.95 6.89
N ILE A 91 -21.14 26.29 6.64
CA ILE A 91 -20.52 25.44 7.65
C ILE A 91 -20.06 26.34 8.80
N ASP A 92 -20.42 25.95 10.02
CA ASP A 92 -20.00 26.61 11.24
C ASP A 92 -18.47 26.64 11.35
N GLU A 93 -17.93 27.72 11.92
CA GLU A 93 -16.50 27.88 12.20
C GLU A 93 -15.97 26.80 13.17
N PRO A 94 -14.65 26.54 13.18
CA PRO A 94 -14.07 25.56 14.09
C PRO A 94 -14.08 26.09 15.53
N SER A 95 -13.74 25.26 16.49
CA SER A 95 -13.69 25.66 17.90
C SER A 95 -12.58 26.68 18.22
N GLY A 96 -11.57 26.80 17.36
CA GLY A 96 -10.45 27.74 17.48
C GLY A 96 -10.30 28.69 16.28
N ASP A 97 -9.11 29.29 16.13
CA ASP A 97 -8.79 30.24 15.06
C ASP A 97 -8.53 29.56 13.70
N SER A 98 -8.30 28.25 13.71
CA SER A 98 -8.02 27.41 12.55
C SER A 98 -8.68 26.05 12.71
N TRP A 99 -8.90 25.38 11.58
CA TRP A 99 -9.46 24.04 11.56
C TRP A 99 -8.38 23.00 11.82
N SER A 100 -8.60 22.17 12.84
CA SER A 100 -7.84 20.94 12.99
C SER A 100 -8.32 19.88 11.98
N ARG A 101 -7.44 18.92 11.65
CA ARG A 101 -7.82 17.76 10.81
C ARG A 101 -8.96 16.95 11.42
N VAL A 102 -9.02 16.90 12.76
CA VAL A 102 -10.07 16.19 13.51
C VAL A 102 -11.43 16.85 13.29
N GLU A 103 -11.51 18.17 13.40
CA GLU A 103 -12.76 18.91 13.17
C GLU A 103 -13.20 18.85 11.71
N ALA A 104 -12.25 18.93 10.77
CA ALA A 104 -12.54 18.79 9.34
C ALA A 104 -13.09 17.38 9.01
N HIS A 105 -12.46 16.34 9.58
CA HIS A 105 -12.92 14.96 9.47
C HIS A 105 -14.30 14.76 10.10
N GLN A 106 -14.51 15.25 11.33
CA GLN A 106 -15.82 15.17 11.98
C GLN A 106 -16.90 15.84 11.13
N LYS A 107 -16.60 17.00 10.52
CA LYS A 107 -17.54 17.70 9.67
C LYS A 107 -17.88 16.91 8.40
N MET A 108 -16.91 16.25 7.79
CA MET A 108 -17.14 15.33 6.68
C MET A 108 -18.14 14.22 7.08
N LEU A 109 -17.93 13.57 8.23
CA LEU A 109 -18.82 12.51 8.71
C LEU A 109 -20.26 13.01 8.94
N GLU A 110 -20.41 14.25 9.43
CA GLU A 110 -21.70 14.87 9.69
C GLU A 110 -22.45 15.31 8.43
N LYS A 111 -21.72 15.75 7.39
CA LYS A 111 -22.29 16.54 6.28
C LYS A 111 -22.33 15.83 4.95
N ARG A 112 -21.40 14.91 4.67
CA ARG A 112 -21.34 14.24 3.37
C ARG A 112 -22.67 13.56 3.04
N ASP A 113 -23.06 13.61 1.77
CA ASP A 113 -24.32 13.05 1.29
C ASP A 113 -24.32 11.51 1.26
N SER A 114 -23.20 10.89 0.87
CA SER A 114 -23.07 9.42 0.75
C SER A 114 -21.63 8.96 0.96
N ASN A 115 -21.46 7.73 1.43
CA ASN A 115 -20.17 7.03 1.54
C ASN A 115 -20.19 5.62 0.93
N ASP A 116 -21.20 5.27 0.13
CA ASP A 116 -21.23 4.00 -0.61
C ASP A 116 -20.26 4.05 -1.79
N VAL A 117 -19.00 3.72 -1.52
CA VAL A 117 -17.90 3.78 -2.49
C VAL A 117 -18.02 2.76 -3.62
N ASP A 118 -18.86 1.74 -3.48
CA ASP A 118 -19.15 0.77 -4.54
C ASP A 118 -20.21 1.31 -5.52
N ALA A 119 -21.09 2.21 -5.06
CA ALA A 119 -22.07 2.90 -5.90
C ALA A 119 -21.54 4.20 -6.52
N GLU A 120 -20.81 5.02 -5.76
CA GLU A 120 -20.33 6.34 -6.19
C GLU A 120 -18.97 6.68 -5.56
N TRP A 121 -18.01 7.12 -6.38
CA TRP A 121 -16.73 7.61 -5.86
C TRP A 121 -16.87 9.08 -5.50
N ARG A 122 -17.34 9.31 -4.28
CA ARG A 122 -17.55 10.65 -3.75
C ARG A 122 -16.39 11.08 -2.87
N TYR A 123 -15.90 12.28 -3.13
CA TYR A 123 -14.91 12.99 -2.33
C TYR A 123 -15.56 14.19 -1.68
N TYR A 124 -15.26 14.41 -0.41
CA TYR A 124 -15.74 15.56 0.35
C TYR A 124 -14.62 16.59 0.49
N MET A 125 -14.93 17.82 0.10
CA MET A 125 -14.03 18.95 0.22
C MET A 125 -14.63 20.01 1.14
N LEU A 126 -13.84 20.41 2.13
CA LEU A 126 -14.16 21.52 3.01
C LEU A 126 -13.29 22.75 2.68
N ALA A 127 -13.91 23.80 2.14
CA ALA A 127 -13.27 25.10 1.96
C ALA A 127 -13.36 25.91 3.27
N THR A 128 -12.22 26.10 3.93
CA THR A 128 -12.13 26.82 5.21
C THR A 128 -11.35 28.12 5.08
N LYS A 129 -11.29 28.89 6.17
CA LYS A 129 -10.41 30.06 6.27
C LYS A 129 -8.97 29.63 6.41
N LEU A 130 -8.65 28.91 7.49
CA LEU A 130 -7.31 28.45 7.85
C LEU A 130 -7.35 26.99 8.32
N ASN A 131 -6.19 26.36 8.39
CA ASN A 131 -5.96 25.04 9.00
C ASN A 131 -4.74 25.08 9.93
N ASP A 132 -4.69 24.14 10.87
CA ASP A 132 -3.61 24.05 11.88
C ASP A 132 -2.24 23.74 11.27
N ASP A 133 -2.22 23.17 10.06
CA ASP A 133 -1.00 22.86 9.31
C ASP A 133 -0.36 24.10 8.68
N ASN A 134 -1.03 25.26 8.73
CA ASN A 134 -0.65 26.48 8.04
C ASN A 134 -0.38 26.24 6.53
N ALA A 135 -1.17 25.34 5.95
CA ALA A 135 -1.04 24.90 4.56
C ALA A 135 -2.12 25.50 3.66
N PHE A 136 -1.85 25.58 2.36
CA PHE A 136 -2.86 25.99 1.36
C PHE A 136 -3.99 24.98 1.23
N GLY A 137 -3.70 23.70 1.47
CA GLY A 137 -4.66 22.60 1.50
C GLY A 137 -4.06 21.40 2.22
N VAL A 138 -4.91 20.41 2.53
CA VAL A 138 -4.51 19.13 3.12
C VAL A 138 -5.57 18.07 2.84
N MET A 139 -5.17 16.86 2.48
CA MET A 139 -6.00 15.66 2.64
C MET A 139 -5.95 15.22 4.11
N PHE A 140 -7.05 15.39 4.84
CA PHE A 140 -7.08 15.16 6.29
C PHE A 140 -7.45 13.72 6.69
N ASP A 141 -7.93 12.93 5.74
CA ASP A 141 -8.37 11.55 5.93
C ASP A 141 -7.47 10.60 5.13
N ASN A 142 -6.32 10.25 5.69
CA ASN A 142 -5.30 9.45 4.99
C ASN A 142 -5.38 7.94 5.26
N SER A 143 -6.13 7.53 6.28
CA SER A 143 -6.12 6.17 6.81
C SER A 143 -7.48 5.81 7.39
N ALA A 144 -7.88 4.54 7.19
CA ALA A 144 -9.15 3.94 7.59
C ALA A 144 -9.33 3.80 9.12
N THR A 145 -8.96 4.81 9.90
CA THR A 145 -8.80 4.71 11.36
C THR A 145 -10.04 5.12 12.14
N ASP A 146 -11.07 5.58 11.45
CA ASP A 146 -12.32 6.03 12.03
C ASP A 146 -13.41 4.93 12.00
N SER A 147 -14.65 5.29 12.35
CA SER A 147 -15.74 4.31 12.45
C SER A 147 -16.28 3.82 11.11
N ASP A 148 -16.08 4.55 10.00
CA ASP A 148 -16.54 4.08 8.70
C ASP A 148 -15.50 3.23 7.95
N ASN A 149 -14.23 3.33 8.36
CA ASN A 149 -13.08 2.60 7.80
C ASN A 149 -12.86 2.88 6.30
N VAL A 150 -13.16 4.10 5.84
CA VAL A 150 -13.04 4.47 4.43
C VAL A 150 -12.02 5.60 4.24
N PRO A 151 -10.76 5.29 3.87
CA PRO A 151 -9.71 6.30 3.75
C PRO A 151 -9.86 7.15 2.48
N ARG A 152 -9.17 8.30 2.47
CA ARG A 152 -8.96 9.18 1.30
C ARG A 152 -10.25 9.78 0.75
N GLN A 153 -11.22 10.03 1.61
CA GLN A 153 -12.47 10.68 1.22
C GLN A 153 -12.42 12.19 1.37
N GLY A 154 -11.66 12.67 2.35
CA GLY A 154 -11.73 14.03 2.85
C GLY A 154 -10.50 14.89 2.53
N LEU A 155 -10.75 16.08 1.99
CA LEU A 155 -9.74 17.11 1.80
C LEU A 155 -10.23 18.49 2.20
N GLN A 156 -9.28 19.37 2.50
CA GLN A 156 -9.52 20.74 2.95
C GLN A 156 -8.67 21.71 2.16
N VAL A 157 -9.21 22.90 1.88
CA VAL A 157 -8.47 24.01 1.27
C VAL A 157 -8.65 25.30 2.07
N SER A 158 -7.58 26.07 2.23
CA SER A 158 -7.54 27.28 3.07
C SER A 158 -7.60 28.54 2.23
N SER A 159 -8.72 29.24 2.28
CA SER A 159 -8.96 30.47 1.49
C SER A 159 -8.35 31.73 2.10
N HIS A 160 -8.03 31.76 3.40
CA HIS A 160 -7.59 32.96 4.12
C HIS A 160 -6.08 33.03 4.39
N VAL A 161 -5.31 32.05 3.93
CA VAL A 161 -3.85 32.16 3.91
C VAL A 161 -3.46 33.40 3.09
N VAL A 162 -2.50 34.18 3.57
CA VAL A 162 -1.98 35.34 2.84
C VAL A 162 -0.76 34.91 2.05
N THR A 163 -0.76 35.11 0.74
CA THR A 163 0.41 34.81 -0.11
C THR A 163 1.60 35.65 0.34
N SER A 164 2.81 35.08 0.30
CA SER A 164 4.00 35.80 0.74
C SER A 164 4.40 36.93 -0.23
N SER A 165 5.36 37.75 0.19
CA SER A 165 5.97 38.76 -0.68
C SER A 165 6.97 38.19 -1.70
N SER A 166 7.04 36.86 -1.85
CA SER A 166 7.96 36.19 -2.78
C SER A 166 7.78 36.71 -4.20
N PRO A 167 8.87 37.03 -4.94
CA PRO A 167 8.79 37.44 -6.35
C PRO A 167 7.98 36.50 -7.25
N GLY A 168 7.98 35.19 -6.94
CA GLY A 168 7.28 34.17 -7.71
C GLY A 168 5.76 34.34 -7.75
N TRP A 169 5.15 35.07 -6.81
CA TRP A 169 3.72 35.40 -6.84
C TRP A 169 3.37 36.53 -7.81
N GLY A 170 4.35 37.26 -8.36
CA GLY A 170 4.07 38.34 -9.30
C GLY A 170 3.11 39.41 -8.75
N ALA A 171 1.98 39.60 -9.43
CA ALA A 171 0.91 40.52 -9.02
C ALA A 171 0.10 40.02 -7.81
N PHE A 172 0.23 38.74 -7.44
CA PHE A 172 -0.56 38.07 -6.41
C PHE A 172 0.11 38.05 -5.04
N LYS A 173 1.10 38.90 -4.78
CA LYS A 173 1.79 39.01 -3.49
C LYS A 173 0.88 39.61 -2.41
N ASN A 174 0.99 39.11 -1.18
CA ASN A 174 0.25 39.62 -0.02
C ASN A 174 -1.28 39.66 -0.25
N MET A 175 -1.79 38.74 -1.07
CA MET A 175 -3.21 38.59 -1.35
C MET A 175 -3.80 37.44 -0.56
N ARG A 176 -5.09 37.54 -0.24
CA ARG A 176 -5.84 36.46 0.38
C ARG A 176 -6.01 35.32 -0.64
N TYR A 177 -5.60 34.10 -0.27
CA TYR A 177 -5.41 33.00 -1.21
C TYR A 177 -6.67 32.63 -2.01
N GLY A 178 -7.85 32.61 -1.38
CA GLY A 178 -9.13 32.32 -2.04
C GLY A 178 -9.53 33.33 -3.13
N THR A 179 -8.96 34.55 -3.10
CA THR A 179 -9.15 35.54 -4.18
C THR A 179 -8.23 35.30 -5.38
N VAL A 180 -7.17 34.50 -5.21
CA VAL A 180 -6.24 34.07 -6.27
C VAL A 180 -6.79 32.79 -6.90
N LYS A 181 -7.94 32.91 -7.58
CA LYS A 181 -8.76 31.77 -8.04
C LYS A 181 -7.98 30.65 -8.74
N GLY A 182 -7.07 30.98 -9.66
CA GLY A 182 -6.25 29.98 -10.35
C GLY A 182 -5.37 29.15 -9.39
N ALA A 183 -4.72 29.80 -8.43
CA ALA A 183 -3.93 29.11 -7.40
C ALA A 183 -4.82 28.27 -6.48
N TYR A 184 -5.98 28.82 -6.11
CA TYR A 184 -6.92 28.17 -5.19
C TYR A 184 -7.56 26.91 -5.80
N LEU A 185 -8.04 26.97 -7.06
CA LEU A 185 -8.51 25.80 -7.80
C LEU A 185 -7.40 24.76 -7.95
N ARG A 186 -6.18 25.18 -8.30
CA ARG A 186 -5.05 24.27 -8.45
C ARG A 186 -4.75 23.51 -7.17
N THR A 187 -4.83 24.17 -6.02
CA THR A 187 -4.63 23.50 -4.72
C THR A 187 -5.75 22.50 -4.44
N ALA A 188 -7.00 22.83 -4.75
CA ALA A 188 -8.10 21.87 -4.65
C ALA A 188 -7.86 20.60 -5.50
N LEU A 189 -7.33 20.77 -6.72
CA LEU A 189 -6.95 19.65 -7.60
C LEU A 189 -5.72 18.88 -7.10
N HIS A 190 -4.77 19.55 -6.44
CA HIS A 190 -3.61 18.94 -5.79
C HIS A 190 -4.04 18.03 -4.64
N GLU A 191 -4.87 18.54 -3.73
CA GLU A 191 -5.36 17.77 -2.59
C GLU A 191 -6.24 16.59 -3.03
N LEU A 192 -7.05 16.76 -4.07
CA LEU A 192 -7.79 15.64 -4.66
C LEU A 192 -6.85 14.62 -5.32
N GLY A 193 -5.72 15.07 -5.86
CA GLY A 193 -4.64 14.19 -6.31
C GLY A 193 -4.12 13.28 -5.19
N HIS A 194 -3.92 13.80 -3.97
CA HIS A 194 -3.60 12.98 -2.81
C HIS A 194 -4.72 12.00 -2.46
N ALA A 195 -5.98 12.42 -2.54
CA ALA A 195 -7.12 11.53 -2.34
C ALA A 195 -7.18 10.40 -3.39
N PHE A 196 -6.68 10.63 -4.62
CA PHE A 196 -6.47 9.57 -5.61
C PHE A 196 -5.23 8.68 -5.36
N GLY A 197 -4.48 8.92 -4.28
CA GLY A 197 -3.27 8.18 -3.96
C GLY A 197 -1.99 8.73 -4.59
N LEU A 198 -1.99 9.92 -5.18
CA LEU A 198 -0.80 10.48 -5.83
C LEU A 198 0.14 11.14 -4.80
N LEU A 199 1.45 10.95 -4.98
CA LEU A 199 2.49 11.69 -4.26
C LEU A 199 2.87 12.98 -4.99
N HIS A 200 3.62 13.83 -4.29
CA HIS A 200 4.25 14.95 -4.95
C HIS A 200 5.24 14.47 -6.01
N ASN A 201 5.27 15.18 -7.13
CA ASN A 201 6.23 14.87 -8.17
C ASN A 201 7.53 15.66 -8.07
N ASP A 202 7.63 16.66 -7.20
CA ASP A 202 8.75 17.61 -7.20
C ASP A 202 9.73 17.49 -6.02
N ASP A 203 9.53 16.50 -5.14
CA ASP A 203 10.43 16.18 -4.02
C ASP A 203 11.21 14.86 -4.21
N GLY A 204 10.77 14.00 -5.14
CA GLY A 204 11.39 12.69 -5.42
C GLY A 204 11.09 11.64 -4.34
N PHE A 205 10.15 11.92 -3.43
CA PHE A 205 9.76 10.98 -2.39
C PHE A 205 8.88 9.84 -2.91
N ASP A 206 8.45 9.89 -4.17
CA ASP A 206 7.77 8.82 -4.88
C ASP A 206 8.73 7.78 -5.49
N GLY A 207 10.04 7.88 -5.23
CA GLY A 207 11.06 6.96 -5.75
C GLY A 207 11.46 7.24 -7.20
N GLU A 208 10.89 8.29 -7.81
CA GLU A 208 11.13 8.68 -9.19
C GLU A 208 11.89 10.01 -9.29
N ALA A 209 12.46 10.31 -10.46
CA ALA A 209 13.07 11.60 -10.69
C ALA A 209 12.03 12.74 -10.54
N PRO A 210 12.37 13.86 -9.87
CA PRO A 210 11.46 14.99 -9.72
C PRO A 210 11.02 15.59 -11.07
N VAL A 211 9.71 15.83 -11.24
CA VAL A 211 9.12 16.53 -12.38
C VAL A 211 8.75 17.95 -11.95
N LEU A 212 9.51 18.92 -12.46
CA LEU A 212 9.43 20.34 -12.06
C LEU A 212 8.68 21.18 -13.10
N ASP A 213 7.43 20.83 -13.41
CA ASP A 213 6.65 21.40 -14.52
C ASP A 213 5.42 22.22 -14.09
N ASN A 214 5.26 22.47 -12.78
CA ASN A 214 4.11 23.16 -12.18
C ASN A 214 2.76 22.48 -12.50
N SER A 215 2.75 21.17 -12.77
CA SER A 215 1.55 20.32 -12.77
C SER A 215 0.92 20.25 -11.38
N PHE A 216 -0.28 19.67 -11.28
CA PHE A 216 -1.03 19.63 -10.02
C PHE A 216 -0.27 19.01 -8.85
N MET A 217 0.50 17.95 -9.06
CA MET A 217 1.22 17.26 -7.97
C MET A 217 2.57 17.89 -7.60
N ASN A 218 2.91 19.09 -8.08
CA ASN A 218 4.00 19.85 -7.46
C ASN A 218 3.52 20.52 -6.17
N GLN A 219 4.36 20.80 -5.19
CA GLN A 219 3.91 21.59 -4.05
C GLN A 219 3.73 23.07 -4.45
N THR A 220 2.67 23.74 -3.97
CA THR A 220 2.42 25.17 -4.29
C THR A 220 3.60 26.06 -3.90
N GLY A 221 4.21 25.82 -2.73
CA GLY A 221 5.38 26.56 -2.27
C GLY A 221 6.58 26.41 -3.21
N ASN A 222 6.85 25.19 -3.70
CA ASN A 222 7.94 24.92 -4.62
C ASN A 222 7.66 25.50 -6.02
N ALA A 223 6.41 25.43 -6.50
CA ALA A 223 6.00 26.05 -7.76
C ALA A 223 6.23 27.57 -7.73
N VAL A 224 5.87 28.22 -6.63
CA VAL A 224 6.15 29.65 -6.40
C VAL A 224 7.66 29.91 -6.33
N GLY A 225 8.41 29.07 -5.63
CA GLY A 225 9.88 29.19 -5.50
C GLY A 225 10.62 29.10 -6.84
N ARG A 226 10.08 28.32 -7.79
CA ARG A 226 10.60 28.21 -9.17
C ARG A 226 10.09 29.30 -10.11
N SER A 227 9.05 30.02 -9.71
CA SER A 227 8.42 31.07 -10.53
C SER A 227 9.23 32.36 -10.48
N THR A 228 9.08 33.19 -11.52
CA THR A 228 9.80 34.46 -11.65
C THR A 228 8.82 35.60 -11.89
N ALA A 229 9.27 36.86 -11.78
CA ALA A 229 8.42 37.99 -12.11
C ALA A 229 7.95 38.00 -13.58
N ALA A 230 8.71 37.37 -14.49
CA ALA A 230 8.37 37.26 -15.92
C ALA A 230 7.44 36.08 -16.23
N SER A 231 7.33 35.11 -15.33
CA SER A 231 6.44 33.95 -15.42
C SER A 231 6.00 33.60 -13.99
N PRO A 232 5.09 34.40 -13.42
CA PRO A 232 4.67 34.24 -12.03
C PRO A 232 3.65 33.11 -11.88
N PHE A 233 3.53 32.59 -10.67
CA PHE A 233 2.43 31.71 -10.28
C PHE A 233 1.23 32.57 -9.86
N PRO A 234 -0.02 32.24 -10.24
CA PRO A 234 -0.50 31.04 -10.95
C PRO A 234 -0.48 31.09 -12.49
N ASP A 235 0.08 32.13 -13.13
CA ASP A 235 0.02 32.28 -14.60
C ASP A 235 0.78 31.18 -15.37
N ASN A 236 1.69 30.48 -14.69
CA ASN A 236 2.51 29.40 -15.24
C ASN A 236 2.07 27.99 -14.79
N ILE A 237 0.84 27.84 -14.30
CA ILE A 237 0.28 26.53 -13.97
C ILE A 237 0.17 25.67 -15.23
N LYS A 238 0.65 24.43 -15.15
CA LYS A 238 0.26 23.38 -16.10
C LYS A 238 -1.04 22.78 -15.61
N TRP A 239 -2.15 23.07 -16.31
CA TRP A 239 -3.51 22.60 -15.98
C TRP A 239 -3.75 21.12 -16.32
N ASN A 240 -2.83 20.28 -15.85
CA ASN A 240 -2.89 18.83 -16.00
C ASN A 240 -2.02 18.14 -14.93
N HIS A 241 -2.22 16.84 -14.75
CA HIS A 241 -1.26 16.01 -14.04
C HIS A 241 -0.03 15.71 -14.93
N ALA A 242 1.07 15.28 -14.33
CA ALA A 242 2.21 14.74 -15.09
C ALA A 242 1.83 13.39 -15.74
N ASP A 243 2.50 13.02 -16.83
CA ASP A 243 2.17 11.82 -17.62
C ASP A 243 2.14 10.54 -16.77
N ARG A 244 3.06 10.42 -15.80
CA ARG A 244 3.07 9.30 -14.86
C ARG A 244 1.80 9.22 -14.03
N ASN A 245 1.31 10.34 -13.49
CA ASN A 245 0.07 10.29 -12.70
C ASN A 245 -1.14 10.09 -13.60
N LEU A 246 -1.15 10.61 -14.84
CA LEU A 246 -2.22 10.31 -15.80
C LEU A 246 -2.28 8.81 -16.08
N TYR A 247 -1.13 8.15 -16.21
CA TYR A 247 -1.08 6.70 -16.34
C TYR A 247 -1.70 6.01 -15.11
N GLN A 248 -1.32 6.42 -13.90
CA GLN A 248 -1.87 5.88 -12.65
C GLN A 248 -3.39 6.05 -12.59
N LEU A 249 -3.87 7.28 -12.76
CA LEU A 249 -5.30 7.61 -12.70
C LEU A 249 -6.12 6.83 -13.73
N ARG A 250 -5.60 6.59 -14.95
CA ARG A 250 -6.34 5.92 -16.02
C ARG A 250 -6.25 4.40 -15.99
N HIS A 251 -5.14 3.84 -15.51
CA HIS A 251 -4.84 2.42 -15.72
C HIS A 251 -4.67 1.61 -14.45
N TRP A 252 -4.48 2.23 -13.27
CA TRP A 252 -4.37 1.45 -12.03
C TRP A 252 -5.70 0.81 -11.64
N PRO A 253 -5.69 -0.29 -10.87
CA PRO A 253 -6.92 -0.85 -10.31
C PRO A 253 -7.71 0.21 -9.56
N ASP A 254 -9.02 0.10 -9.62
CA ASP A 254 -9.92 1.01 -8.95
C ASP A 254 -9.61 1.21 -7.47
N VAL A 255 -9.32 0.15 -6.72
CA VAL A 255 -9.00 0.21 -5.29
C VAL A 255 -7.78 1.08 -4.95
N PHE A 256 -6.88 1.34 -5.90
CA PHE A 256 -5.73 2.23 -5.70
C PHE A 256 -6.06 3.70 -5.99
N VAL A 257 -7.13 3.98 -6.73
CA VAL A 257 -7.51 5.35 -7.13
C VAL A 257 -8.76 5.84 -6.38
N ARG A 258 -9.76 4.98 -6.18
CA ARG A 258 -11.05 5.32 -5.54
C ARG A 258 -10.89 5.59 -4.04
N PRO A 259 -11.80 6.37 -3.41
CA PRO A 259 -11.80 6.47 -1.96
C PRO A 259 -12.17 5.11 -1.36
N GLY A 260 -11.64 4.76 -0.21
CA GLY A 260 -12.03 3.53 0.47
C GLY A 260 -11.34 2.24 0.05
N GLY A 261 -10.52 2.26 -1.00
CA GLY A 261 -9.89 1.04 -1.51
C GLY A 261 -8.70 0.58 -0.65
N VAL A 262 -7.58 1.28 -0.76
CA VAL A 262 -6.40 1.12 0.14
C VAL A 262 -6.06 2.43 0.84
N ASP A 263 -5.38 2.38 1.98
CA ASP A 263 -4.90 3.58 2.67
C ASP A 263 -3.91 4.37 1.80
N PHE A 264 -3.71 5.66 2.10
CA PHE A 264 -2.85 6.54 1.31
C PHE A 264 -1.43 6.01 1.14
N GLY A 265 -0.81 5.52 2.22
CA GLY A 265 0.55 4.98 2.13
C GLY A 265 0.68 3.79 1.17
N LEU A 266 -0.36 2.95 1.03
CA LEU A 266 -0.37 1.84 0.08
C LEU A 266 -0.69 2.34 -1.33
N ALA A 267 -1.67 3.24 -1.48
CA ALA A 267 -2.03 3.82 -2.77
C ALA A 267 -0.85 4.57 -3.41
N SER A 268 -0.01 5.19 -2.59
CA SER A 268 0.99 6.16 -3.03
C SER A 268 2.39 5.57 -3.18
N ASN A 269 2.72 4.51 -2.43
CA ASN A 269 4.07 3.93 -2.40
C ASN A 269 4.14 2.52 -2.99
N GLN A 270 3.05 1.98 -3.52
CA GLN A 270 3.04 0.66 -4.13
C GLN A 270 2.54 0.73 -5.56
N ASN A 271 3.32 0.15 -6.48
CA ASN A 271 2.83 -0.14 -7.81
C ASN A 271 1.83 -1.31 -7.70
N PRO A 272 0.54 -1.08 -8.00
CA PRO A 272 -0.42 -2.16 -8.00
C PRO A 272 -0.06 -3.16 -9.09
N PRO A 273 -0.34 -4.45 -8.89
CA PRO A 273 -0.35 -5.39 -9.98
C PRO A 273 -1.51 -5.02 -10.92
N ILE A 274 -1.26 -4.18 -11.93
CA ILE A 274 -2.25 -3.73 -12.93
C ILE A 274 -2.73 -4.90 -13.83
N SER A 275 -1.99 -6.01 -13.79
CA SER A 275 -2.38 -7.33 -14.28
C SER A 275 -2.17 -8.31 -13.12
N PRO A 276 -2.90 -9.45 -13.01
CA PRO A 276 -2.30 -10.60 -12.35
C PRO A 276 -0.88 -10.72 -12.88
N VAL A 277 0.10 -10.99 -12.02
CA VAL A 277 1.50 -11.11 -12.46
C VAL A 277 1.46 -12.00 -13.68
N ASP A 278 1.77 -11.39 -14.82
CA ASP A 278 1.38 -11.88 -16.11
C ASP A 278 2.06 -13.24 -16.22
N THR A 279 1.31 -14.34 -16.12
CA THR A 279 1.94 -15.68 -16.20
C THR A 279 2.61 -15.87 -17.56
N ASP A 280 2.32 -14.98 -18.52
CA ASP A 280 2.97 -14.87 -19.83
C ASP A 280 4.25 -14.00 -19.81
N LYS A 281 4.44 -13.14 -18.79
CA LYS A 281 5.74 -12.54 -18.43
C LYS A 281 6.46 -13.30 -17.33
N GLU A 282 5.97 -14.46 -16.90
CA GLU A 282 6.68 -15.31 -15.97
C GLU A 282 7.39 -16.41 -16.74
N PHE A 283 8.71 -16.43 -16.57
CA PHE A 283 9.56 -17.50 -17.06
C PHE A 283 9.98 -18.33 -15.85
N GLU A 284 9.33 -19.49 -15.68
CA GLU A 284 9.81 -20.48 -14.72
C GLU A 284 11.17 -20.98 -15.19
N VAL A 285 12.20 -20.78 -14.37
CA VAL A 285 13.58 -21.14 -14.69
C VAL A 285 13.72 -22.65 -14.51
N PRO A 286 13.75 -23.48 -15.59
CA PRO A 286 13.50 -24.92 -15.46
C PRO A 286 14.55 -25.65 -14.61
N ASP A 287 15.79 -25.18 -14.65
CA ASP A 287 16.93 -25.79 -13.95
C ASP A 287 17.26 -25.08 -12.63
N LEU A 288 16.34 -24.27 -12.10
CA LEU A 288 16.49 -23.64 -10.79
C LEU A 288 15.43 -24.22 -9.85
N GLU A 289 15.87 -24.90 -8.80
CA GLU A 289 14.99 -25.60 -7.86
C GLU A 289 14.88 -24.81 -6.55
N LEU A 290 13.64 -24.49 -6.14
CA LEU A 290 13.36 -23.94 -4.81
C LEU A 290 12.79 -25.05 -3.91
N THR A 291 13.66 -25.61 -3.07
CA THR A 291 13.25 -26.56 -2.03
C THR A 291 12.70 -25.78 -0.83
N VAL A 292 11.52 -26.18 -0.35
CA VAL A 292 10.85 -25.61 0.83
C VAL A 292 10.60 -26.73 1.82
N GLU A 293 11.13 -26.59 3.03
CA GLU A 293 11.04 -27.63 4.06
C GLU A 293 10.61 -27.00 5.39
N PRO A 294 9.83 -27.68 6.24
CA PRO A 294 9.67 -27.24 7.62
C PRO A 294 11.02 -27.36 8.33
N LEU A 295 11.18 -26.71 9.49
CA LEU A 295 12.30 -27.04 10.36
C LEU A 295 12.28 -28.54 10.69
N GLU A 296 13.46 -29.14 10.83
CA GLU A 296 13.61 -30.56 11.16
C GLU A 296 12.80 -30.90 12.43
N GLY A 297 11.96 -31.94 12.35
CA GLY A 297 11.05 -32.32 13.44
C GLY A 297 9.81 -31.43 13.62
N HIS A 298 9.59 -30.42 12.79
CA HIS A 298 8.50 -29.45 12.91
C HIS A 298 7.58 -29.40 11.66
N ALA A 299 7.41 -30.54 10.99
CA ALA A 299 6.34 -30.71 10.00
C ALA A 299 4.94 -30.66 10.64
N GLU A 300 4.87 -30.85 11.96
CA GLU A 300 3.67 -30.67 12.78
C GLU A 300 3.91 -29.53 13.79
N VAL A 301 2.97 -28.61 13.90
CA VAL A 301 3.03 -27.46 14.84
C VAL A 301 1.70 -27.28 15.58
N PRO A 302 1.72 -26.78 16.83
CA PRO A 302 0.49 -26.47 17.56
C PRO A 302 -0.24 -25.24 17.01
N LEU A 303 -1.57 -25.23 17.11
CA LEU A 303 -2.39 -24.08 16.73
C LEU A 303 -1.91 -22.79 17.42
N GLY A 304 -1.67 -21.74 16.64
CA GLY A 304 -1.16 -20.46 17.15
C GLY A 304 0.37 -20.35 17.20
N ALA A 305 1.12 -21.43 17.01
CA ALA A 305 2.56 -21.33 16.79
C ALA A 305 2.88 -20.75 15.40
N PRO A 306 3.93 -19.92 15.27
CA PRO A 306 4.47 -19.56 13.97
C PRO A 306 5.06 -20.80 13.28
N VAL A 307 4.82 -20.91 11.98
CA VAL A 307 5.42 -21.94 11.13
C VAL A 307 6.77 -21.45 10.63
N ARG A 308 7.81 -22.24 10.83
CA ARG A 308 9.17 -21.95 10.37
C ARG A 308 9.55 -22.90 9.27
N ILE A 309 10.03 -22.35 8.15
CA ILE A 309 10.42 -23.11 6.96
C ILE A 309 11.82 -22.69 6.50
N ASN A 310 12.56 -23.62 5.94
CA ASN A 310 13.81 -23.38 5.24
C ASN A 310 13.54 -23.30 3.74
N LEU A 311 14.19 -22.33 3.10
CA LEU A 311 14.23 -22.20 1.66
C LEU A 311 15.65 -22.51 1.19
N THR A 312 15.79 -23.34 0.17
CA THR A 312 17.06 -23.57 -0.51
C THR A 312 16.83 -23.44 -2.01
N LEU A 313 17.48 -22.44 -2.61
CA LEU A 313 17.49 -22.21 -4.04
C LEU A 313 18.75 -22.82 -4.63
N THR A 314 18.62 -23.81 -5.50
CA THR A 314 19.73 -24.56 -6.09
C THR A 314 19.74 -24.41 -7.61
N ASN A 315 20.89 -24.02 -8.17
CA ASN A 315 21.11 -24.09 -9.60
C ASN A 315 21.44 -25.53 -10.01
N LYS A 316 20.51 -26.19 -10.71
CA LYS A 316 20.69 -27.54 -11.29
C LYS A 316 21.19 -27.51 -12.73
N ALA A 317 21.31 -26.32 -13.34
CA ALA A 317 21.83 -26.17 -14.68
C ALA A 317 23.34 -26.47 -14.71
N GLU A 318 23.85 -26.76 -15.91
CA GLU A 318 25.29 -26.89 -16.16
C GLU A 318 25.99 -25.53 -16.34
N ILE A 319 25.22 -24.43 -16.37
CA ILE A 319 25.70 -23.07 -16.57
C ILE A 319 25.40 -22.18 -15.35
N PRO A 320 26.15 -21.08 -15.15
CA PRO A 320 25.86 -20.13 -14.08
C PRO A 320 24.50 -19.44 -14.29
N VAL A 321 23.74 -19.23 -13.21
CA VAL A 321 22.44 -18.55 -13.22
C VAL A 321 22.49 -17.35 -12.28
N THR A 322 21.99 -16.20 -12.75
CA THR A 322 21.88 -14.99 -11.92
C THR A 322 20.54 -14.99 -11.18
N VAL A 323 20.61 -14.85 -9.85
CA VAL A 323 19.47 -14.89 -8.94
C VAL A 323 19.53 -13.70 -7.97
N PRO A 324 18.45 -13.41 -7.24
CA PRO A 324 18.49 -12.43 -6.15
C PRO A 324 19.55 -12.77 -5.10
N ALA A 325 20.24 -11.75 -4.58
CA ALA A 325 21.19 -11.95 -3.49
C ALA A 325 20.51 -12.31 -2.17
N ASP A 326 19.32 -11.75 -1.91
CA ASP A 326 18.49 -12.04 -0.73
C ASP A 326 17.17 -12.71 -1.17
N ILE A 327 17.01 -13.98 -0.81
CA ILE A 327 15.80 -14.78 -1.06
C ILE A 327 14.90 -14.90 0.19
N SER A 328 15.15 -14.07 1.21
CA SER A 328 14.35 -14.06 2.44
C SER A 328 13.08 -13.21 2.29
N LEU A 329 12.15 -13.33 3.23
CA LEU A 329 10.93 -12.51 3.29
C LEU A 329 11.21 -11.02 3.61
N LYS A 330 12.48 -10.60 3.69
CA LYS A 330 12.84 -9.17 3.79
C LYS A 330 13.11 -8.56 2.42
N SER A 331 13.28 -9.38 1.38
CA SER A 331 13.48 -8.91 0.02
C SER A 331 12.15 -8.75 -0.70
N ASP A 332 12.18 -7.95 -1.76
CA ASP A 332 11.03 -7.70 -2.62
C ASP A 332 10.76 -8.87 -3.59
N TYR A 333 11.64 -9.87 -3.60
CA TYR A 333 11.56 -11.01 -4.51
C TYR A 333 10.75 -12.19 -3.95
N THR A 334 10.47 -12.22 -2.64
CA THR A 334 9.87 -13.39 -1.97
C THR A 334 8.42 -13.11 -1.57
N THR A 335 7.50 -13.92 -2.09
CA THR A 335 6.08 -13.91 -1.72
C THR A 335 5.59 -15.33 -1.47
N GLY A 336 4.41 -15.47 -0.86
CA GLY A 336 3.83 -16.79 -0.69
C GLY A 336 2.35 -16.80 -0.33
N THR A 337 1.81 -18.00 -0.31
CA THR A 337 0.41 -18.26 0.06
C THR A 337 0.33 -19.47 0.98
N VAL A 338 -0.70 -19.46 1.84
CA VAL A 338 -1.07 -20.59 2.68
C VAL A 338 -2.52 -20.96 2.39
N THR A 339 -2.74 -22.19 1.96
CA THR A 339 -4.08 -22.78 1.78
C THR A 339 -4.39 -23.68 2.96
N ASP A 340 -5.50 -23.41 3.64
CA ASP A 340 -5.95 -24.18 4.80
C ASP A 340 -6.75 -25.44 4.40
N PRO A 341 -7.08 -26.35 5.35
CA PRO A 341 -7.82 -27.58 5.07
C PRO A 341 -9.22 -27.38 4.48
N THR A 342 -9.79 -26.16 4.60
CA THR A 342 -11.09 -25.82 4.03
C THR A 342 -10.97 -25.31 2.59
N GLY A 343 -9.75 -25.17 2.07
CA GLY A 343 -9.45 -24.63 0.75
C GLY A 343 -9.30 -23.11 0.72
N LYS A 344 -9.38 -22.41 1.86
CA LYS A 344 -9.22 -20.96 1.90
C LYS A 344 -7.74 -20.58 1.88
N THR A 345 -7.38 -19.71 0.95
CA THR A 345 -6.01 -19.25 0.73
C THR A 345 -5.79 -17.85 1.28
N ARG A 346 -4.63 -17.62 1.92
CA ARG A 346 -4.17 -16.32 2.45
C ARG A 346 -2.76 -16.03 1.95
N GLY A 347 -2.47 -14.80 1.57
CA GLY A 347 -1.17 -14.39 1.06
C GLY A 347 -0.27 -13.81 2.15
N PHE A 348 1.03 -13.86 1.92
CA PHE A 348 2.03 -13.14 2.71
C PHE A 348 3.16 -12.61 1.81
N GLN A 349 3.74 -11.50 2.24
CA GLN A 349 4.86 -10.81 1.59
C GLN A 349 5.67 -10.06 2.65
N SER A 350 6.78 -9.44 2.24
CA SER A 350 7.58 -8.62 3.14
C SER A 350 6.75 -7.50 3.78
N LEU A 351 7.02 -7.21 5.06
CA LEU A 351 6.54 -5.99 5.73
C LEU A 351 7.48 -4.80 5.51
N PHE A 352 8.64 -5.05 4.90
CA PHE A 352 9.69 -4.07 4.69
C PHE A 352 9.96 -3.90 3.21
N TYR A 353 9.99 -2.66 2.77
CA TYR A 353 10.61 -2.29 1.50
C TYR A 353 11.92 -1.60 1.86
N PHE A 354 13.04 -2.27 1.61
CA PHE A 354 14.35 -1.68 1.83
C PHE A 354 14.81 -1.07 0.52
N ASP A 355 14.90 0.27 0.45
CA ASP A 355 15.59 0.94 -0.64
C ASP A 355 17.10 0.71 -0.50
N ARG A 356 17.59 -0.36 -1.13
CA ARG A 356 19.00 -0.73 -1.14
C ARG A 356 19.37 -1.30 -2.51
N ALA A 357 20.51 -0.89 -3.03
CA ALA A 357 21.11 -1.55 -4.18
C ALA A 357 21.52 -2.98 -3.77
N GLU A 358 20.77 -3.98 -4.26
CA GLU A 358 21.16 -5.38 -4.15
C GLU A 358 21.83 -5.80 -5.46
N GLU A 359 23.12 -6.09 -5.41
CA GLU A 359 23.80 -6.70 -6.55
C GLU A 359 23.31 -8.15 -6.70
N PRO A 360 22.82 -8.56 -7.89
CA PRO A 360 22.41 -9.94 -8.12
C PRO A 360 23.55 -10.93 -7.83
N LYS A 361 23.19 -12.09 -7.29
CA LYS A 361 24.13 -13.16 -6.99
C LYS A 361 24.18 -14.15 -8.15
N VAL A 362 25.38 -14.54 -8.56
CA VAL A 362 25.58 -15.64 -9.51
C VAL A 362 25.70 -16.95 -8.72
N LEU A 363 24.89 -17.94 -9.07
CA LEU A 363 25.03 -19.32 -8.61
C LEU A 363 25.68 -20.15 -9.74
N GLU A 364 26.86 -20.70 -9.48
CA GLU A 364 27.48 -21.66 -10.38
C GLU A 364 26.66 -22.97 -10.45
N ALA A 365 26.96 -23.82 -11.42
CA ALA A 365 26.34 -25.14 -11.55
C ALA A 365 26.45 -25.94 -10.23
N GLY A 366 25.31 -26.42 -9.72
CA GLY A 366 25.21 -27.16 -8.46
C GLY A 366 25.27 -26.31 -7.18
N GLN A 367 25.54 -25.00 -7.26
CA GLN A 367 25.56 -24.15 -6.08
C GLN A 367 24.15 -23.83 -5.58
N SER A 368 24.08 -23.54 -4.27
CA SER A 368 22.83 -23.20 -3.59
C SER A 368 22.98 -21.97 -2.71
N THR A 369 21.85 -21.31 -2.45
CA THR A 369 21.71 -20.30 -1.41
C THR A 369 20.49 -20.62 -0.57
N SER A 370 20.56 -20.39 0.74
CA SER A 370 19.51 -20.79 1.67
C SER A 370 19.16 -19.69 2.66
N THR A 371 17.93 -19.70 3.14
CA THR A 371 17.41 -18.81 4.19
C THR A 371 16.29 -19.52 4.95
N SER A 372 15.73 -18.86 5.96
CA SER A 372 14.56 -19.38 6.70
C SER A 372 13.48 -18.31 6.85
N LEU A 373 12.22 -18.71 6.73
CA LEU A 373 11.07 -17.85 6.97
C LEU A 373 10.37 -18.23 8.28
N THR A 374 9.80 -17.22 8.95
CA THR A 374 8.89 -17.42 10.09
C THR A 374 7.54 -16.81 9.75
N LEU A 375 6.53 -17.65 9.60
CA LEU A 375 5.21 -17.31 9.08
C LEU A 375 4.18 -17.37 10.21
N LEU A 376 3.41 -16.31 10.38
CA LEU A 376 2.34 -16.25 11.39
C LEU A 376 1.07 -15.60 10.82
N ARG A 377 1.24 -14.46 10.14
CA ARG A 377 0.15 -13.61 9.66
C ARG A 377 0.51 -13.03 8.30
N GLY A 378 -0.51 -12.76 7.49
CA GLY A 378 -0.43 -11.97 6.26
C GLY A 378 -1.50 -10.89 6.23
N GLY A 379 -1.68 -10.21 5.09
CA GLY A 379 -2.65 -9.12 4.95
C GLY A 379 -4.10 -9.55 5.23
N GLN A 380 -4.44 -10.82 4.95
CA GLN A 380 -5.77 -11.39 5.20
C GLN A 380 -5.93 -12.05 6.58
N GLY A 381 -5.04 -11.76 7.53
CA GLY A 381 -5.08 -12.29 8.90
C GLY A 381 -4.13 -13.47 9.15
N ALA A 382 -4.40 -14.27 10.18
CA ALA A 382 -3.54 -15.39 10.56
C ALA A 382 -3.45 -16.44 9.44
N LEU A 383 -2.23 -16.89 9.14
CA LEU A 383 -1.97 -17.83 8.04
C LEU A 383 -2.41 -19.25 8.35
N PHE A 384 -2.39 -19.62 9.64
CA PHE A 384 -2.71 -20.96 10.15
C PHE A 384 -3.82 -20.90 11.23
N PRO A 385 -5.05 -20.46 10.90
CA PRO A 385 -6.07 -20.16 11.91
C PRO A 385 -6.87 -21.39 12.38
N VAL A 386 -6.70 -22.54 11.74
CA VAL A 386 -7.47 -23.77 12.00
C VAL A 386 -6.52 -24.96 12.10
N SER A 387 -6.96 -26.05 12.71
CA SER A 387 -6.21 -27.30 12.72
C SER A 387 -6.35 -28.07 11.40
N GLY A 388 -5.30 -28.78 10.99
CA GLY A 388 -5.25 -29.65 9.83
C GLY A 388 -4.05 -29.36 8.92
N VAL A 389 -3.99 -30.05 7.78
CA VAL A 389 -2.91 -29.92 6.80
C VAL A 389 -3.05 -28.60 6.02
N HIS A 390 -2.06 -27.73 6.14
CA HIS A 390 -1.92 -26.51 5.36
C HIS A 390 -0.89 -26.72 4.26
N LYS A 391 -1.15 -26.17 3.08
CA LYS A 391 -0.15 -26.09 2.00
C LYS A 391 0.43 -24.70 1.97
N VAL A 392 1.76 -24.60 2.10
CA VAL A 392 2.51 -23.35 1.96
C VAL A 392 3.17 -23.36 0.58
N ASN A 393 2.88 -22.33 -0.23
CA ASN A 393 3.57 -22.11 -1.50
C ASN A 393 4.44 -20.86 -1.38
N ILE A 394 5.68 -20.95 -1.84
CA ILE A 394 6.65 -19.86 -1.90
C ILE A 394 6.94 -19.59 -3.37
N LYS A 395 6.96 -18.31 -3.72
CA LYS A 395 7.34 -17.84 -5.04
C LYS A 395 8.46 -16.83 -4.89
N LEU A 396 9.57 -17.11 -5.58
CA LEU A 396 10.60 -16.13 -5.87
C LEU A 396 10.34 -15.57 -7.26
N SER A 397 10.43 -14.24 -7.41
CA SER A 397 10.20 -13.55 -8.67
C SER A 397 11.17 -12.38 -8.80
N TRP A 398 11.93 -12.30 -9.89
CA TRP A 398 12.90 -11.22 -10.14
C TRP A 398 13.07 -10.95 -11.63
N CYS A 399 13.60 -9.77 -11.95
CA CYS A 399 13.91 -9.39 -13.34
C CYS A 399 15.40 -9.62 -13.63
N THR A 400 15.72 -10.14 -14.82
CA THR A 400 17.11 -10.34 -15.28
C THR A 400 17.60 -9.23 -16.22
N GLY A 401 16.74 -8.25 -16.54
CA GLY A 401 17.08 -7.08 -17.35
C GLY A 401 15.84 -6.31 -17.83
N ASP A 402 16.00 -5.03 -18.14
CA ASP A 402 14.88 -4.16 -18.52
C ASP A 402 14.06 -4.72 -19.70
N GLY A 403 12.74 -4.82 -19.51
CA GLY A 403 11.80 -5.30 -20.52
C GLY A 403 11.73 -6.83 -20.70
N LEU A 404 12.49 -7.60 -19.91
CA LEU A 404 12.41 -9.07 -19.91
C LEU A 404 11.29 -9.59 -19.00
N PRO A 405 10.75 -10.80 -19.28
CA PRO A 405 9.85 -11.49 -18.35
C PRO A 405 10.50 -11.67 -16.97
N LEU A 406 9.68 -11.63 -15.92
CA LEU A 406 10.05 -12.02 -14.57
C LEU A 406 10.47 -13.49 -14.56
N SER A 407 11.70 -13.74 -14.15
CA SER A 407 12.14 -15.09 -13.81
C SER A 407 11.47 -15.50 -12.51
N ILE A 408 10.86 -16.68 -12.49
CA ILE A 408 10.22 -17.22 -11.29
C ILE A 408 10.76 -18.60 -10.95
N VAL A 409 10.65 -18.93 -9.67
CA VAL A 409 10.74 -20.31 -9.19
C VAL A 409 9.75 -20.49 -8.05
N ILE A 410 9.07 -21.63 -8.03
CA ILE A 410 8.04 -21.95 -7.07
C ILE A 410 8.48 -23.17 -6.28
N GLY A 411 8.32 -23.10 -4.96
CA GLY A 411 8.50 -24.22 -4.06
C GLY A 411 7.29 -24.37 -3.16
N SER A 412 7.00 -25.57 -2.68
CA SER A 412 5.88 -25.78 -1.77
C SER A 412 6.14 -26.87 -0.75
N VAL A 413 5.47 -26.77 0.38
CA VAL A 413 5.55 -27.71 1.49
C VAL A 413 4.18 -27.84 2.16
N THR A 414 3.95 -28.97 2.83
CA THR A 414 2.79 -29.14 3.71
C THR A 414 3.20 -29.13 5.17
N VAL A 415 2.37 -28.53 6.01
CA VAL A 415 2.56 -28.48 7.47
C VAL A 415 1.25 -28.84 8.14
N MET A 416 1.29 -29.72 9.14
CA MET A 416 0.14 -30.07 9.95
C MET A 416 0.02 -29.10 11.14
N VAL A 417 -1.14 -28.47 11.27
CA VAL A 417 -1.47 -27.68 12.47
C VAL A 417 -2.32 -28.54 13.40
N THR A 418 -1.83 -28.84 14.60
CA THR A 418 -2.53 -29.69 15.56
C THR A 418 -3.58 -28.88 16.33
N PRO A 419 -4.70 -29.50 16.75
CA PRO A 419 -5.72 -28.82 17.56
C PRO A 419 -5.16 -28.43 18.94
N PRO A 420 -5.80 -27.47 19.64
CA PRO A 420 -5.37 -27.09 20.98
C PRO A 420 -5.45 -28.29 21.93
N LEU A 421 -4.37 -28.51 22.70
CA LEU A 421 -4.24 -29.66 23.62
C LEU A 421 -5.11 -29.50 24.87
N ASP A 422 -5.29 -28.27 25.34
CA ASP A 422 -6.10 -27.94 26.51
C ASP A 422 -6.68 -26.51 26.42
N LYS A 423 -7.38 -26.09 27.48
CA LYS A 423 -7.99 -24.74 27.57
C LYS A 423 -6.97 -23.60 27.62
N SER A 424 -5.79 -23.83 28.22
CA SER A 424 -4.72 -22.82 28.30
C SER A 424 -4.18 -22.56 26.91
N HIS A 425 -3.85 -23.63 26.19
CA HIS A 425 -3.37 -23.56 24.82
C HIS A 425 -4.44 -22.93 23.91
N ALA A 426 -5.71 -23.35 24.00
CA ALA A 426 -6.79 -22.76 23.22
C ALA A 426 -6.91 -21.23 23.43
N ALA A 427 -6.82 -20.77 24.68
CA ALA A 427 -6.90 -19.35 25.01
C ALA A 427 -5.68 -18.55 24.48
N ALA A 428 -4.48 -19.11 24.61
CA ALA A 428 -3.26 -18.48 24.11
C ALA A 428 -3.23 -18.43 22.57
N ALA A 429 -3.60 -19.53 21.91
CA ALA A 429 -3.74 -19.60 20.46
C ALA A 429 -4.77 -18.60 19.95
N HIS A 430 -5.95 -18.51 20.58
CA HIS A 430 -6.97 -17.55 20.21
C HIS A 430 -6.46 -16.10 20.29
N LYS A 431 -5.78 -15.73 21.39
CA LYS A 431 -5.20 -14.39 21.53
C LYS A 431 -4.18 -14.10 20.42
N LEU A 432 -3.26 -15.03 20.15
CA LEU A 432 -2.26 -14.86 19.08
C LEU A 432 -2.89 -14.70 17.68
N LEU A 433 -3.91 -15.51 17.37
CA LEU A 433 -4.55 -15.49 16.04
C LEU A 433 -5.39 -14.22 15.83
N THR A 434 -5.97 -13.68 16.90
CA THR A 434 -6.86 -12.50 16.85
C THR A 434 -6.13 -11.17 17.04
N THR A 435 -4.93 -11.14 17.63
CA THR A 435 -4.12 -9.93 17.83
C THR A 435 -3.15 -9.68 16.67
N PRO A 436 -3.39 -8.69 15.79
CA PRO A 436 -2.48 -8.38 14.67
C PRO A 436 -1.06 -8.01 15.12
N ASP A 437 -0.97 -7.25 16.21
CA ASP A 437 0.28 -6.75 16.80
C ASP A 437 1.27 -7.85 17.17
N ALA A 438 0.81 -9.06 17.47
CA ALA A 438 1.69 -10.19 17.78
C ALA A 438 2.63 -10.51 16.60
N HIS A 439 2.17 -10.31 15.35
CA HIS A 439 3.00 -10.48 14.16
C HIS A 439 4.09 -9.40 14.06
N LEU A 440 3.74 -8.14 14.31
CA LEU A 440 4.70 -7.04 14.30
C LEU A 440 5.75 -7.20 15.41
N VAL A 441 5.35 -7.63 16.61
CA VAL A 441 6.31 -7.94 17.70
C VAL A 441 7.22 -9.11 17.33
N LEU A 442 6.69 -10.14 16.65
CA LEU A 442 7.53 -11.25 16.14
C LEU A 442 8.60 -10.74 15.16
N VAL A 443 8.20 -9.90 14.20
CA VAL A 443 9.07 -9.41 13.13
C VAL A 443 10.05 -8.33 13.63
N LEU A 444 9.54 -7.26 14.24
CA LEU A 444 10.29 -6.07 14.68
C LEU A 444 10.91 -6.25 16.07
N GLY A 445 10.19 -6.91 16.98
CA GLY A 445 10.46 -6.87 18.42
C GLY A 445 10.01 -5.54 19.03
N GLY A 446 10.55 -5.22 20.22
CA GLY A 446 10.24 -3.99 20.94
C GLY A 446 9.02 -4.10 21.85
N ASP A 447 8.75 -3.02 22.59
CA ASP A 447 7.78 -3.00 23.70
C ASP A 447 6.56 -2.10 23.42
N TYR A 448 6.53 -1.44 22.26
CA TYR A 448 5.56 -0.40 21.93
C TYR A 448 4.18 -0.95 21.53
N LEU A 449 4.09 -2.24 21.16
CA LEU A 449 2.84 -2.92 20.81
C LEU A 449 2.38 -3.78 21.98
N GLN A 450 1.68 -3.16 22.93
CA GLN A 450 1.33 -3.79 24.21
C GLN A 450 0.51 -5.06 24.01
N ASP A 451 -0.52 -5.02 23.16
CA ASP A 451 -1.38 -6.18 22.89
C ASP A 451 -0.61 -7.36 22.30
N GLY A 452 0.30 -7.09 21.36
CA GLY A 452 1.17 -8.10 20.76
C GLY A 452 2.15 -8.70 21.78
N VAL A 453 2.75 -7.85 22.62
CA VAL A 453 3.65 -8.30 23.71
C VAL A 453 2.89 -9.15 24.71
N GLU A 454 1.67 -8.78 25.07
CA GLU A 454 0.84 -9.57 25.98
C GLU A 454 0.40 -10.90 25.38
N ALA A 455 0.06 -10.94 24.09
CA ALA A 455 -0.26 -12.17 23.39
C ALA A 455 0.93 -13.15 23.42
N ILE A 456 2.14 -12.65 23.14
CA ILE A 456 3.37 -13.44 23.21
C ILE A 456 3.67 -13.88 24.65
N LYS A 457 3.51 -13.00 25.65
CA LYS A 457 3.69 -13.37 27.07
C LYS A 457 2.70 -14.44 27.51
N GLN A 458 1.47 -14.44 27.01
CA GLN A 458 0.51 -15.50 27.26
C GLN A 458 0.98 -16.82 26.62
N ALA A 459 1.51 -16.77 25.40
CA ALA A 459 2.11 -17.93 24.73
C ALA A 459 3.31 -18.50 25.51
N ILE A 460 4.17 -17.64 26.08
CA ILE A 460 5.32 -18.04 26.91
C ILE A 460 4.92 -18.74 28.21
N LYS A 461 3.73 -18.44 28.74
CA LYS A 461 3.16 -19.11 29.93
C LYS A 461 2.55 -20.46 29.59
N ASP A 462 2.15 -20.67 28.34
CA ASP A 462 1.58 -21.92 27.88
C ASP A 462 2.69 -22.92 27.52
N LYS A 463 2.62 -24.15 28.06
CA LYS A 463 3.68 -25.15 27.86
C LYS A 463 3.81 -25.60 26.40
N THR A 464 2.73 -25.58 25.63
CA THR A 464 2.72 -26.01 24.24
C THR A 464 3.29 -24.93 23.32
N LEU A 465 2.95 -23.66 23.56
CA LEU A 465 3.39 -22.55 22.71
C LEU A 465 4.71 -21.92 23.13
N ARG A 466 5.14 -22.06 24.40
CA ARG A 466 6.39 -21.51 24.91
C ARG A 466 7.61 -21.82 24.01
N PRO A 467 7.86 -23.09 23.59
CA PRO A 467 8.93 -23.43 22.65
C PRO A 467 9.00 -22.54 21.41
N HIS A 468 7.84 -22.19 20.84
CA HIS A 468 7.75 -21.50 19.55
C HIS A 468 7.92 -19.98 19.65
N PHE A 469 7.74 -19.40 20.84
CA PHE A 469 7.83 -17.96 21.12
C PHE A 469 9.03 -17.58 21.99
N ALA A 470 9.73 -18.53 22.60
CA ALA A 470 10.89 -18.28 23.45
C ALA A 470 11.94 -17.38 22.77
N GLY A 471 12.30 -17.67 21.51
CA GLY A 471 13.24 -16.83 20.76
C GLY A 471 12.70 -15.45 20.40
N THR A 472 11.39 -15.33 20.16
CA THR A 472 10.75 -14.03 19.92
C THR A 472 10.84 -13.14 21.16
N GLU A 473 10.52 -13.69 22.32
CA GLU A 473 10.60 -12.95 23.59
C GLU A 473 12.06 -12.67 23.98
N ALA A 474 12.96 -13.63 23.83
CA ALA A 474 14.39 -13.42 24.05
C ALA A 474 14.94 -12.29 23.17
N LYS A 475 14.59 -12.27 21.87
CA LYS A 475 14.94 -11.18 20.95
C LYS A 475 14.40 -9.82 21.42
N ARG A 476 13.19 -9.78 22.01
CA ARG A 476 12.62 -8.54 22.59
C ARG A 476 13.42 -8.08 23.80
N LEU A 477 13.79 -9.00 24.70
CA LEU A 477 14.55 -8.72 25.91
C LEU A 477 15.98 -8.23 25.61
N LEU A 478 16.65 -8.82 24.63
CA LEU A 478 18.02 -8.46 24.22
C LEU A 478 18.11 -7.11 23.51
N LYS A 479 17.01 -6.61 22.95
CA LYS A 479 16.98 -5.29 22.32
C LYS A 479 16.74 -4.21 23.37
N LYS A 480 17.49 -3.11 23.25
CA LYS A 480 17.17 -1.87 23.95
C LYS A 480 15.82 -1.35 23.44
N ALA A 481 14.93 -0.97 24.35
CA ALA A 481 13.64 -0.38 24.01
C ALA A 481 13.41 0.83 24.93
N PHE A 482 13.48 2.04 24.35
CA PHE A 482 13.41 3.29 25.11
C PHE A 482 14.36 3.27 26.32
N ASP A 483 13.81 3.36 27.53
CA ASP A 483 14.55 3.37 28.79
C ASP A 483 14.91 1.97 29.32
N ARG A 484 14.33 0.91 28.76
CA ARG A 484 14.65 -0.47 29.14
C ARG A 484 16.00 -0.90 28.56
N ARG A 485 16.93 -1.25 29.44
CA ARG A 485 18.20 -1.87 29.09
C ARG A 485 17.99 -3.32 28.61
N PRO A 486 18.85 -3.84 27.72
CA PRO A 486 18.87 -5.25 27.37
C PRO A 486 18.91 -6.15 28.61
N ASP A 487 18.02 -7.14 28.66
CA ASP A 487 17.94 -8.15 29.72
C ASP A 487 18.52 -9.47 29.18
N ILE A 488 19.84 -9.60 29.29
CA ILE A 488 20.59 -10.75 28.77
C ILE A 488 20.29 -12.01 29.60
N GLU A 489 20.16 -11.86 30.93
CA GLU A 489 19.91 -12.97 31.85
C GLU A 489 18.50 -13.55 31.64
N GLY A 490 17.48 -12.70 31.55
CA GLY A 490 16.11 -13.11 31.23
C GLY A 490 16.01 -13.77 29.86
N ALA A 491 16.68 -13.22 28.84
CA ALA A 491 16.73 -13.83 27.51
C ALA A 491 17.42 -15.20 27.51
N SER A 492 18.52 -15.34 28.26
CA SER A 492 19.27 -16.60 28.34
C SER A 492 18.48 -17.66 29.10
N THR A 493 17.74 -17.27 30.14
CA THR A 493 16.84 -18.16 30.90
C THR A 493 15.70 -18.69 30.03
N LEU A 494 15.17 -17.87 29.10
CA LEU A 494 14.14 -18.31 28.15
C LEU A 494 14.67 -19.33 27.13
N LEU A 495 15.97 -19.29 26.82
CA LEU A 495 16.60 -20.12 25.79
C LEU A 495 17.31 -21.36 26.37
N SER A 496 17.74 -21.30 27.63
CA SER A 496 18.49 -22.37 28.31
C SER A 496 17.70 -23.66 28.52
N ASP A 497 16.36 -23.60 28.41
CA ASP A 497 15.49 -24.76 28.50
C ASP A 497 15.69 -25.73 27.31
N GLY A 498 16.44 -25.36 26.27
CA GLY A 498 16.78 -26.23 25.13
C GLY A 498 15.64 -26.52 24.15
N ASP A 499 14.41 -26.18 24.53
CA ASP A 499 13.19 -26.45 23.77
C ASP A 499 12.82 -25.34 22.76
N ALA A 500 13.61 -24.26 22.66
CA ALA A 500 13.28 -23.16 21.78
C ALA A 500 13.33 -23.58 20.29
N VAL A 501 12.19 -23.46 19.60
CA VAL A 501 12.06 -23.80 18.18
C VAL A 501 12.54 -22.61 17.35
N LEU A 502 13.78 -22.70 16.85
CA LEU A 502 14.47 -21.62 16.15
C LEU A 502 15.11 -22.13 14.85
N SER A 503 15.00 -21.32 13.79
CA SER A 503 15.82 -21.53 12.60
C SER A 503 17.30 -21.22 12.87
N ASN A 504 18.19 -21.70 12.01
CA ASN A 504 19.61 -21.37 12.12
C ASN A 504 19.85 -19.85 12.03
N GLU A 505 19.09 -19.13 11.20
CA GLU A 505 19.18 -17.67 11.13
C GLU A 505 18.73 -16.98 12.43
N GLU A 506 17.67 -17.46 13.08
CA GLU A 506 17.23 -16.92 14.36
C GLU A 506 18.28 -17.17 15.45
N LYS A 507 18.89 -18.37 15.49
CA LYS A 507 19.99 -18.69 16.41
C LYS A 507 21.17 -17.75 16.21
N GLU A 508 21.63 -17.56 14.97
CA GLU A 508 22.74 -16.66 14.68
C GLU A 508 22.41 -15.20 15.00
N LYS A 509 21.17 -14.76 14.78
CA LYS A 509 20.72 -13.42 15.15
C LYS A 509 20.71 -13.22 16.67
N LEU A 510 20.26 -14.20 17.44
CA LEU A 510 20.26 -14.17 18.90
C LEU A 510 21.69 -14.17 19.46
N LYS A 511 22.60 -14.98 18.90
CA LYS A 511 24.03 -14.96 19.26
C LYS A 511 24.67 -13.59 19.02
N LYS A 512 24.39 -12.95 17.87
CA LYS A 512 24.86 -11.57 17.57
C LYS A 512 24.33 -10.52 18.56
N LEU A 513 23.19 -10.79 19.20
CA LEU A 513 22.61 -9.94 20.24
C LEU A 513 23.12 -10.29 21.65
N GLY A 514 24.03 -11.26 21.78
CA GLY A 514 24.68 -11.63 23.05
C GLY A 514 24.02 -12.77 23.81
N ALA A 515 23.03 -13.46 23.23
CA ALA A 515 22.46 -14.65 23.87
C ALA A 515 23.33 -15.89 23.66
N THR A 516 23.33 -16.76 24.68
CA THR A 516 23.77 -18.15 24.53
C THR A 516 22.56 -18.97 24.11
N VAL A 517 22.63 -19.58 22.92
CA VAL A 517 21.54 -20.31 22.26
C VAL A 517 21.96 -21.74 22.01
#